data_AF-A0A316RRM3-F1
#
_entry.id   AF-A0A316RRM3-F1
#
_cell.length_a   1.000
_cell.length_b   1.000
_cell.length_c   1.000
_cell.angle_alpha   90.00
_cell.angle_beta   90.00
_cell.angle_gamma   90.00
#
_symmetry.space_group_name_H-M   'P 1'
#
loop_
_entity.id
_entity.type
_entity.pdbx_description
1 polymer ?
#
loop_
_entity_poly.entity_id
_entity_poly.type
_entity_poly.pdbx_seq_one_letter_code
_entity_poly.pdbx_strand_id
1 'polypeptide(L)'
;MELGGGTLGMDDFIEDFYALDGFADTDYFETLKRYGVDTENGIDSCDIEHAGLDLARACITWCVRGDRFCDGCMRAYVECGFVDRCLLRLKELDEG
;
A
#
# COMPACT_ATOMS: atom_id res chain seq x y z
N MET A 1 -25.51 15.96 24.98
CA MET A 1 -25.21 15.76 23.54
C MET A 1 -23.80 15.24 23.51
N GLU A 2 -23.64 13.93 23.30
CA GLU A 2 -22.33 13.29 23.24
C GLU A 2 -21.56 13.79 22.01
N LEU A 3 -20.29 14.14 22.22
CA LEU A 3 -19.35 14.46 21.15
C LEU A 3 -18.88 13.12 20.57
N GLY A 4 -19.53 12.67 19.49
CA GLY A 4 -19.07 11.51 18.73
C GLY A 4 -17.72 11.82 18.07
N GLY A 5 -16.67 11.16 18.55
CA GLY A 5 -15.30 11.28 18.03
C GLY A 5 -15.12 10.53 16.71
N GLY A 6 -15.63 11.09 15.62
CA GLY A 6 -15.29 10.66 14.26
C GLY A 6 -14.25 11.60 13.66
N THR A 7 -13.14 11.05 13.17
CA THR A 7 -12.14 11.77 12.36
C THR A 7 -12.76 12.13 11.00
N LEU A 8 -13.45 13.26 10.92
CA LEU A 8 -13.89 13.84 9.65
C LEU A 8 -12.70 13.88 8.67
N GLY A 9 -12.78 13.10 7.58
CA GLY A 9 -11.81 13.06 6.50
C GLY A 9 -11.08 11.73 6.28
N MET A 10 -10.96 10.86 7.30
CA MET A 10 -10.26 9.57 7.11
C MET A 10 -11.18 8.52 6.47
N ASP A 11 -12.46 8.50 6.84
CA ASP A 11 -13.44 7.58 6.26
C ASP A 11 -13.70 7.92 4.79
N ASP A 12 -13.81 9.22 4.47
CA ASP A 12 -13.96 9.71 3.09
C ASP A 12 -12.76 9.36 2.21
N PHE A 13 -11.53 9.53 2.73
CA PHE A 13 -10.30 9.14 2.02
C PHE A 13 -10.28 7.65 1.68
N ILE A 14 -10.78 6.81 2.59
CA ILE A 14 -10.79 5.35 2.41
C ILE A 14 -11.81 4.94 1.36
N GLU A 15 -13.00 5.54 1.36
CA GLU A 15 -14.00 5.31 0.32
C GLU A 15 -13.46 5.75 -1.05
N ASP A 16 -12.85 6.93 -1.14
CA ASP A 16 -12.24 7.43 -2.38
C ASP A 16 -11.09 6.54 -2.87
N PHE A 17 -10.23 6.07 -1.96
CA PHE A 17 -9.12 5.16 -2.27
C PHE A 17 -9.59 3.85 -2.92
N TYR A 18 -10.75 3.31 -2.49
CA TYR A 18 -11.34 2.11 -3.07
C TYR A 18 -12.22 2.38 -4.30
N ALA A 19 -12.80 3.58 -4.42
CA ALA A 19 -13.67 3.94 -5.54
C ALA A 19 -12.89 4.26 -6.82
N LEU A 20 -11.62 4.65 -6.70
CA LEU A 20 -10.76 4.94 -7.84
C LEU A 20 -10.28 3.66 -8.51
N ASP A 21 -10.93 3.32 -9.62
CA ASP A 21 -10.59 2.15 -10.43
C ASP A 21 -9.12 2.18 -10.87
N GLY A 22 -8.43 1.05 -10.67
CA GLY A 22 -7.01 0.91 -10.99
C GLY A 22 -6.04 1.71 -10.11
N PHE A 23 -6.51 2.46 -9.10
CA PHE A 23 -5.63 3.19 -8.19
C PHE A 23 -5.09 2.29 -7.07
N ALA A 24 -5.99 1.62 -6.34
CA ALA A 24 -5.66 0.66 -5.30
C ALA A 24 -5.82 -0.78 -5.79
N ASP A 25 -5.03 -1.71 -5.24
CA ASP A 25 -5.32 -3.13 -5.37
C ASP A 25 -6.22 -3.57 -4.20
N THR A 26 -7.53 -3.68 -4.45
CA THR A 26 -8.48 -4.09 -3.42
C THR A 26 -8.25 -5.52 -2.92
N ASP A 27 -7.66 -6.36 -3.77
CA ASP A 27 -7.32 -7.77 -3.53
C ASP A 27 -5.82 -7.97 -3.27
N TYR A 28 -5.12 -6.91 -2.83
CA TYR A 28 -3.66 -6.89 -2.62
C TYR A 28 -3.11 -8.11 -1.86
N PHE A 29 -3.82 -8.65 -0.85
CA PHE A 29 -3.40 -9.86 -0.16
C PHE A 29 -3.27 -11.07 -1.10
N GLU A 30 -4.25 -11.28 -2.00
CA GLU A 30 -4.22 -12.37 -2.97
C GLU A 30 -3.22 -12.11 -4.10
N THR A 31 -3.05 -10.84 -4.50
CA THR A 31 -1.99 -10.45 -5.44
C THR A 31 -0.61 -10.76 -4.86
N LEU A 32 -0.30 -10.29 -3.64
CA LEU A 32 0.97 -10.56 -2.96
C LEU A 32 1.24 -12.06 -2.84
N LYS A 33 0.22 -12.83 -2.46
CA LYS A 33 0.30 -14.30 -2.38
C LYS A 33 0.57 -14.95 -3.74
N ARG A 34 -0.07 -14.48 -4.82
CA ARG A 34 0.16 -14.96 -6.19
C ARG A 34 1.61 -14.72 -6.64
N TYR A 35 2.19 -13.60 -6.24
CA TYR A 35 3.59 -13.26 -6.49
C TYR A 35 4.57 -13.91 -5.50
N GLY A 36 4.08 -14.70 -4.53
CA GLY A 36 4.92 -15.40 -3.57
C GLY A 36 5.59 -14.48 -2.54
N VAL A 37 5.01 -13.30 -2.29
CA VAL A 37 5.52 -12.38 -1.27
C VAL A 37 5.23 -12.95 0.11
N ASP A 38 6.27 -13.09 0.93
CA ASP A 38 6.12 -13.40 2.35
C ASP A 38 5.62 -12.15 3.09
N THR A 39 4.49 -12.26 3.75
CA THR A 39 3.86 -11.18 4.51
C THR A 39 3.97 -11.39 6.02
N GLU A 40 4.50 -12.52 6.49
CA GLU A 40 4.52 -12.87 7.93
C GLU A 40 5.35 -11.88 8.75
N ASN A 41 6.44 -11.38 8.17
CA ASN A 41 7.36 -10.44 8.82
C ASN A 41 7.33 -9.04 8.19
N GLY A 42 6.31 -8.74 7.39
CA GLY A 42 6.25 -7.54 6.54
C GLY A 42 6.72 -7.81 5.12
N ILE A 43 6.52 -6.82 4.23
CA ILE A 43 6.72 -6.98 2.78
C ILE A 43 7.99 -6.31 2.24
N ASP A 44 8.81 -5.70 3.10
CA ASP A 44 9.98 -4.92 2.70
C ASP A 44 11.10 -5.75 2.04
N SER A 45 11.04 -7.07 2.19
CA SER A 45 11.88 -8.05 1.49
C SER A 45 11.44 -8.35 0.05
N CYS A 46 10.28 -7.83 -0.38
CA CYS A 46 9.77 -8.01 -1.74
C CYS A 46 10.76 -7.45 -2.79
N ASP A 47 10.99 -8.23 -3.86
CA ASP A 47 11.80 -7.83 -5.02
C ASP A 47 11.01 -6.85 -5.90
N ILE A 48 10.89 -5.62 -5.40
CA ILE A 48 10.15 -4.55 -6.05
C ILE A 48 10.84 -4.02 -7.31
N GLU A 49 12.16 -4.19 -7.44
CA GLU A 49 12.94 -3.69 -8.59
C GLU A 49 12.54 -4.38 -9.90
N HIS A 50 12.08 -5.63 -9.80
CA HIS A 50 11.60 -6.42 -10.94
C HIS A 50 10.06 -6.52 -10.99
N ALA A 51 9.35 -5.84 -10.09
CA ALA A 51 7.90 -5.90 -10.02
C ALA A 51 7.24 -5.29 -11.27
N GLY A 52 6.15 -5.92 -11.72
CA GLY A 52 5.20 -5.30 -12.65
C GLY A 52 4.24 -4.35 -11.91
N LEU A 53 3.41 -3.64 -12.68
CA LEU A 53 2.47 -2.66 -12.14
C LEU A 53 1.55 -3.25 -11.05
N ASP A 54 1.02 -4.45 -11.26
CA ASP A 54 0.10 -5.11 -10.32
C ASP A 54 0.77 -5.34 -8.95
N LEU A 55 1.99 -5.90 -8.94
CA LEU A 55 2.72 -6.15 -7.70
C LEU A 55 3.13 -4.85 -7.01
N ALA A 56 3.61 -3.85 -7.77
CA ALA A 56 3.96 -2.55 -7.19
C ALA A 56 2.76 -1.85 -6.55
N ARG A 57 1.59 -1.90 -7.20
CA ARG A 57 0.32 -1.38 -6.66
C ARG A 57 -0.10 -2.12 -5.39
N ALA A 58 0.01 -3.44 -5.38
CA ALA A 58 -0.32 -4.26 -4.21
C ALA A 58 0.58 -3.91 -3.00
N CYS A 59 1.89 -3.73 -3.23
CA CYS A 59 2.83 -3.32 -2.19
C CYS A 59 2.51 -1.94 -1.60
N ILE A 60 2.19 -0.94 -2.44
CA ILE A 60 1.79 0.39 -1.94
C ILE A 60 0.47 0.31 -1.18
N THR A 61 -0.49 -0.46 -1.70
CA THR A 61 -1.78 -0.68 -1.04
C THR A 61 -1.60 -1.32 0.34
N TRP A 62 -0.68 -2.28 0.47
CA TRP A 62 -0.30 -2.85 1.76
C TRP A 62 0.21 -1.78 2.72
N CYS A 63 1.17 -0.93 2.32
CA CYS A 63 1.74 0.10 3.19
C CYS A 63 0.67 1.08 3.68
N VAL A 64 -0.18 1.57 2.77
CA VAL A 64 -1.26 2.52 3.09
C VAL A 64 -2.30 1.88 4.02
N ARG A 65 -2.76 0.66 3.70
CA ARG A 65 -3.77 -0.04 4.52
C ARG A 65 -3.22 -0.51 5.86
N GLY A 66 -1.93 -0.85 5.93
CA GLY A 66 -1.28 -1.27 7.16
C GLY A 66 -1.35 -0.22 8.25
N ASP A 67 -1.23 1.06 7.88
CA ASP A 67 -1.30 2.20 8.81
C ASP A 67 -2.68 2.34 9.49
N ARG A 68 -3.76 1.85 8.86
CA ARG A 68 -5.09 1.79 9.48
C ARG A 68 -5.15 0.82 10.67
N PHE A 69 -4.35 -0.24 10.65
CA PHE A 69 -4.40 -1.31 11.66
C PHE A 69 -3.25 -1.23 12.67
N CYS A 70 -2.15 -0.60 12.28
CA CYS A 70 -0.95 -0.48 13.08
C CYS A 70 -0.39 0.93 12.91
N ASP A 71 -0.59 1.77 13.91
CA ASP A 71 -0.12 3.16 13.91
C ASP A 71 1.38 3.21 13.58
N GLY A 72 1.73 3.96 12.53
CA GLY A 72 3.12 4.13 12.10
C GLY A 72 3.66 3.01 11.20
N CYS A 73 2.81 2.09 10.75
CA CYS A 73 3.19 1.06 9.77
C CYS A 73 3.71 1.70 8.48
N MET A 74 3.04 2.71 7.94
CA MET A 74 3.50 3.37 6.72
C MET A 74 4.80 4.13 6.96
N ARG A 75 4.94 4.78 8.13
CA ARG A 75 6.21 5.43 8.53
C ARG A 75 7.37 4.45 8.52
N ALA A 76 7.20 3.25 9.08
CA ALA A 76 8.25 2.25 9.12
C ALA A 76 8.71 1.84 7.71
N TYR A 77 7.78 1.68 6.75
CA TYR A 77 8.13 1.35 5.36
C TYR A 77 8.74 2.52 4.58
N VAL A 78 8.45 3.76 4.95
CA VAL A 78 9.16 4.94 4.43
C VAL A 78 10.59 4.98 5.00
N GLU A 79 10.75 4.79 6.31
CA GLU A 79 12.05 4.86 6.98
C GLU A 79 13.01 3.75 6.55
N CYS A 80 12.52 2.55 6.20
CA CYS A 80 13.35 1.48 5.64
C CYS A 80 13.54 1.59 4.11
N GLY A 81 13.00 2.62 3.47
CA GLY A 81 13.15 2.90 2.03
C GLY A 81 12.31 2.00 1.11
N PHE A 82 11.42 1.16 1.64
CA PHE A 82 10.58 0.28 0.82
C PHE A 82 9.59 1.07 -0.03
N VAL A 83 8.94 2.09 0.54
CA VAL A 83 8.02 2.96 -0.20
C VAL A 83 8.74 3.70 -1.33
N ASP A 84 9.95 4.21 -1.08
CA ASP A 84 10.75 4.90 -2.09
C ASP A 84 11.06 3.98 -3.28
N ARG A 85 11.44 2.72 -3.02
CA ARG A 85 11.65 1.73 -4.09
C ARG A 85 10.38 1.44 -4.88
N CYS A 86 9.22 1.35 -4.22
CA CYS A 86 7.94 1.18 -4.90
C CYS A 86 7.62 2.37 -5.84
N LEU A 87 7.81 3.59 -5.36
CA LEU A 87 7.53 4.81 -6.13
C LEU A 87 8.50 4.98 -7.31
N LEU A 88 9.79 4.69 -7.11
CA LEU A 88 10.77 4.65 -8.18
C LEU A 88 10.39 3.61 -9.24
N ARG A 89 9.96 2.42 -8.82
CA ARG A 89 9.53 1.38 -9.75
C ARG A 89 8.30 1.79 -10.56
N LEU A 90 7.30 2.42 -9.92
CA LEU A 90 6.14 2.94 -10.62
C LEU A 90 6.53 3.99 -11.67
N LYS A 91 7.48 4.88 -11.32
CA LYS A 91 8.00 5.87 -12.26
C LYS A 91 8.68 5.21 -13.47
N GLU A 92 9.51 4.18 -13.25
CA GLU A 92 10.14 3.43 -14.35
C GLU A 92 9.12 2.76 -15.27
N LEU A 93 8.01 2.26 -14.71
CA LEU A 93 6.91 1.63 -15.47
C LEU A 93 6.07 2.65 -16.25
N ASP A 94 6.00 3.91 -15.81
CA ASP A 94 5.30 5.00 -16.49
C ASP A 94 6.14 5.62 -17.62
N GLU A 95 7.47 5.68 -17.42
CA GLU A 95 8.42 6.24 -18.39
C GLU A 95 8.86 5.23 -19.48
N GLY A 96 8.51 3.94 -19.34
CA GLY A 96 8.87 2.84 -20.25
C GLY A 96 7.77 2.45 -21.24
#